data_AF-A0A8B3CLM3-F1
#
_entry.id   AF-A0A8B3CLM3-F1
#
_cell.length_a   1.000
_cell.length_b   1.000
_cell.length_c   1.000
_cell.angle_alpha   90.00
_cell.angle_beta   90.00
_cell.angle_gamma   90.00
#
_symmetry.space_group_name_H-M   'P 1'
#
loop_
_entity.id
_entity.type
_entity.pdbx_description
1 polymer ?
#
loop_
_entity_poly.entity_id
_entity_poly.type
_entity_poly.pdbx_seq_one_letter_code
_entity_poly.pdbx_strand_id
1 'polypeptide(L)'
;MPTIMTHTVVPISLWLALGKKTIPVKLLLVGIFFSILPDADVIAFKLGIPYEADLGHRGFSHSILFAFSLSVFSCILLRWLQVKATVLVSFLFLSILSHGVLDAMTSGGLGVGFLIPYSSERFFFDYRPIRVSPIGIKNFLTARGIDVLKSEWKTVWVPLLTISVSVFLLRRISRLVRFNKNNANG
;
A
#
# COMPACT_ATOMS: atom_id res chain seq x y z
N MET A 1 9.72 4.95 -7.06
CA MET A 1 9.17 4.08 -6.05
C MET A 1 10.15 3.91 -4.90
N PRO A 2 9.63 3.76 -3.68
CA PRO A 2 10.24 2.94 -2.64
C PRO A 2 10.56 1.53 -3.15
N THR A 3 11.14 0.68 -2.31
CA THR A 3 11.28 -0.73 -2.61
C THR A 3 9.93 -1.44 -2.67
N ILE A 4 9.82 -2.47 -3.51
CA ILE A 4 8.65 -3.37 -3.58
C ILE A 4 8.23 -3.85 -2.18
N MET A 5 9.21 -4.13 -1.31
CA MET A 5 8.97 -4.58 0.06
C MET A 5 8.22 -3.53 0.89
N THR A 6 8.57 -2.26 0.73
CA THR A 6 7.94 -1.17 1.49
C THR A 6 6.47 -0.98 1.14
N HIS A 7 6.05 -1.25 -0.09
CA HIS A 7 4.63 -1.22 -0.45
C HIS A 7 3.80 -2.28 0.29
N THR A 8 4.39 -3.45 0.57
CA THR A 8 3.72 -4.53 1.32
C THR A 8 3.46 -4.19 2.79
N VAL A 9 4.19 -3.20 3.34
CA VAL A 9 4.08 -2.82 4.76
C VAL A 9 2.70 -2.29 5.09
N VAL A 10 2.06 -1.58 4.16
CA VAL A 10 0.73 -0.98 4.40
C VAL A 10 -0.34 -2.05 4.64
N PRO A 11 -0.57 -3.03 3.75
CA PRO A 11 -1.55 -4.10 4.02
C PRO A 11 -1.19 -4.94 5.25
N ILE A 12 0.11 -5.19 5.50
CA ILE A 12 0.57 -5.91 6.70
C ILE A 12 0.23 -5.11 7.97
N SER A 13 0.48 -3.81 7.96
CA SER A 13 0.21 -2.92 9.09
C SER A 13 -1.29 -2.82 9.38
N LEU A 14 -2.13 -2.70 8.34
CA LEU A 14 -3.58 -2.75 8.49
C LEU A 14 -4.05 -4.09 9.06
N TRP A 15 -3.47 -5.20 8.62
CA TRP A 15 -3.79 -6.52 9.14
C TRP A 15 -3.35 -6.71 10.60
N LEU A 16 -2.18 -6.20 11.00
CA LEU A 16 -1.74 -6.21 12.40
C LEU A 16 -2.71 -5.40 13.28
N ALA A 17 -3.12 -4.22 12.82
CA ALA A 17 -4.03 -3.34 13.55
C ALA A 17 -5.44 -3.94 13.70
N LEU A 18 -6.01 -4.48 12.61
CA LEU A 18 -7.40 -4.95 12.54
C LEU A 18 -7.57 -6.44 12.83
N GLY A 19 -6.51 -7.23 12.69
CA GLY A 19 -6.42 -8.63 13.03
C GLY A 19 -7.19 -9.57 12.09
N LYS A 20 -6.87 -10.86 12.20
CA LYS A 20 -7.39 -11.92 11.32
C LYS A 20 -8.91 -12.12 11.31
N LYS A 21 -9.62 -11.62 12.34
CA LYS A 21 -11.10 -11.67 12.41
C LYS A 21 -11.75 -10.69 11.43
N THR A 22 -11.08 -9.57 11.15
CA THR A 22 -11.57 -8.56 10.22
C THR A 22 -10.98 -8.78 8.84
N ILE A 23 -9.67 -9.04 8.76
CA ILE A 23 -8.95 -9.29 7.50
C ILE A 23 -8.38 -10.71 7.56
N PRO A 24 -9.05 -11.72 6.98
CA PRO A 24 -8.52 -13.08 6.92
C PRO A 24 -7.17 -13.12 6.21
N VAL A 25 -6.33 -14.11 6.52
CA VAL A 25 -4.98 -14.24 5.92
C VAL A 25 -5.04 -14.30 4.39
N LYS A 26 -6.05 -14.95 3.81
CA LYS A 26 -6.27 -14.96 2.35
C LYS A 26 -6.43 -13.54 1.78
N LEU A 27 -7.23 -12.70 2.43
CA LEU A 27 -7.42 -11.31 2.01
C LEU A 27 -6.14 -10.49 2.19
N LEU A 28 -5.37 -10.72 3.27
CA LEU A 28 -4.05 -10.10 3.43
C LEU A 28 -3.12 -10.43 2.27
N LEU A 29 -3.02 -11.70 1.87
CA LEU A 29 -2.14 -12.11 0.76
C LEU A 29 -2.55 -11.43 -0.56
N VAL A 30 -3.86 -11.33 -0.82
CA VAL A 30 -4.38 -10.56 -1.96
C VAL A 30 -3.99 -9.08 -1.83
N GLY A 31 -4.14 -8.47 -0.65
CA GLY A 31 -3.76 -7.08 -0.41
C GLY A 31 -2.26 -6.81 -0.59
N ILE A 32 -1.39 -7.72 -0.16
CA ILE A 32 0.06 -7.65 -0.40
C ILE A 32 0.34 -7.67 -1.91
N PHE A 33 -0.24 -8.63 -2.64
CA PHE A 33 -0.09 -8.72 -4.09
C PHE A 33 -0.63 -7.46 -4.79
N PHE A 34 -1.77 -6.93 -4.35
CA PHE A 34 -2.39 -5.76 -4.94
C PHE A 34 -1.64 -4.47 -4.63
N SER A 35 -0.96 -4.39 -3.48
CA SER A 35 -0.12 -3.23 -3.13
C SER A 35 1.12 -3.08 -4.00
N ILE A 36 1.57 -4.16 -4.67
CA ILE A 36 2.74 -4.13 -5.58
C ILE A 36 2.33 -4.13 -7.06
N LEU A 37 1.05 -4.42 -7.35
CA LEU A 37 0.54 -4.57 -8.71
C LEU A 37 0.66 -3.31 -9.59
N PRO A 38 0.55 -2.07 -9.08
CA PRO A 38 0.73 -0.87 -9.90
C PRO A 38 2.04 -0.86 -10.68
N ASP A 39 3.15 -1.31 -10.09
CA ASP A 39 4.46 -1.38 -10.73
C ASP A 39 4.59 -2.45 -11.81
N ALA A 40 3.56 -3.27 -12.06
CA ALA A 40 3.53 -4.13 -13.23
C ALA A 40 3.51 -3.31 -14.54
N ASP A 41 3.19 -2.02 -14.47
CA ASP A 41 3.26 -1.05 -15.56
C ASP A 41 4.65 -0.90 -16.19
N VAL A 42 5.73 -1.31 -15.50
CA VAL A 42 7.09 -1.33 -16.08
C VAL A 42 7.20 -2.25 -17.31
N ILE A 43 6.25 -3.18 -17.50
CA ILE A 43 6.15 -3.99 -18.72
C ILE A 43 5.82 -3.10 -19.94
N ALA A 44 5.14 -1.98 -19.75
CA ALA A 44 4.80 -1.03 -20.81
C ALA A 44 6.05 -0.50 -21.54
N PHE A 45 7.19 -0.39 -20.85
CA PHE A 45 8.47 -0.05 -21.48
C PHE A 45 8.91 -1.04 -22.55
N LYS A 46 8.64 -2.34 -22.36
CA LYS A 46 8.93 -3.37 -23.38
C LYS A 46 8.01 -3.26 -24.59
N LEU A 47 6.87 -2.61 -24.43
CA LEU A 47 5.90 -2.33 -25.50
C LEU A 47 6.16 -0.97 -26.18
N GLY A 48 7.24 -0.27 -25.80
CA GLY A 48 7.60 1.03 -26.37
C GLY A 48 6.82 2.23 -25.81
N ILE A 49 6.06 2.04 -24.73
CA ILE A 49 5.36 3.15 -24.06
C ILE A 49 6.36 3.91 -23.19
N PRO A 50 6.52 5.23 -23.37
CA PRO A 50 7.49 6.02 -22.63
C PRO A 50 7.04 6.28 -21.18
N TYR A 51 7.98 6.66 -20.30
CA TYR A 51 7.74 6.81 -18.85
C TYR A 51 6.71 7.92 -18.57
N GLU A 52 6.79 9.01 -19.32
CA GLU A 52 5.95 10.19 -19.19
C GLU A 52 4.50 9.98 -19.63
N ALA A 53 4.22 8.98 -20.48
CA ALA A 53 2.87 8.72 -20.99
C ALA A 53 1.90 8.34 -19.86
N ASP A 54 0.61 8.55 -20.09
CA ASP A 54 -0.43 8.22 -19.10
C ASP A 54 -0.52 6.73 -18.76
N LEU A 55 -0.10 5.87 -19.70
CA LEU A 55 0.05 4.42 -19.50
C LEU A 55 1.50 4.01 -19.16
N GLY A 56 2.41 4.99 -19.04
CA GLY A 56 3.77 4.78 -18.57
C GLY A 56 3.82 4.52 -17.07
N HIS A 57 5.02 4.28 -16.55
CA HIS A 57 5.22 4.01 -15.14
C HIS A 57 4.77 5.19 -14.25
N ARG A 58 4.16 4.92 -13.09
CA ARG A 58 3.50 5.93 -12.23
C ARG A 58 2.32 6.65 -12.90
N GLY A 59 1.79 6.04 -13.95
CA GLY A 59 0.67 6.48 -14.76
C GLY A 59 -0.69 6.08 -14.18
N PHE A 60 -1.57 5.60 -15.06
CA PHE A 60 -2.91 5.16 -14.74
C PHE A 60 -2.96 4.08 -13.65
N SER A 61 -2.02 3.15 -13.64
CA SER A 61 -1.82 2.10 -12.61
C SER A 61 -1.71 2.64 -11.19
N HIS A 62 -1.23 3.88 -11.01
CA HIS A 62 -1.04 4.53 -9.71
C HIS A 62 -2.18 5.50 -9.38
N SER A 63 -3.21 5.59 -10.22
CA SER A 63 -4.31 6.54 -10.06
C SER A 63 -5.33 6.08 -9.01
N ILE A 64 -6.08 7.04 -8.47
CA ILE A 64 -7.17 6.77 -7.52
C ILE A 64 -8.27 5.93 -8.21
N LEU A 65 -8.55 6.22 -9.48
CA LEU A 65 -9.56 5.51 -10.26
C LEU A 65 -9.17 4.04 -10.46
N PHE A 66 -7.91 3.76 -10.78
CA PHE A 66 -7.41 2.39 -10.93
C PHE A 66 -7.52 1.62 -9.61
N ALA A 67 -7.05 2.23 -8.51
CA ALA A 67 -7.12 1.63 -7.18
C ALA A 67 -8.57 1.28 -6.79
N PHE A 68 -9.51 2.19 -7.03
CA PHE A 68 -10.92 1.97 -6.72
C PHE A 68 -11.55 0.91 -7.62
N SER A 69 -11.37 1.02 -8.93
CA SER A 69 -11.97 0.11 -9.92
C SER A 69 -11.50 -1.33 -9.71
N LEU A 70 -10.20 -1.53 -9.46
CA LEU A 70 -9.64 -2.85 -9.21
C LEU A 70 -10.13 -3.45 -7.88
N SER A 71 -10.32 -2.62 -6.86
CA SER A 71 -10.88 -3.05 -5.57
C SER A 71 -12.34 -3.47 -5.68
N VAL A 72 -13.14 -2.74 -6.46
CA VAL A 72 -14.53 -3.10 -6.76
C VAL A 72 -14.58 -4.36 -7.60
N PHE A 73 -13.76 -4.47 -8.64
CA PHE A 73 -13.68 -5.67 -9.50
C PHE A 73 -13.35 -6.93 -8.69
N SER A 74 -12.53 -6.80 -7.65
CA SER A 74 -12.18 -7.89 -6.74
C SER A 74 -13.35 -8.43 -5.91
N CYS A 75 -14.53 -7.82 -5.97
CA CYS A 75 -15.75 -8.39 -5.38
C CYS A 75 -16.10 -9.78 -5.94
N ILE A 76 -15.60 -10.16 -7.12
CA ILE A 76 -15.70 -11.53 -7.65
C ILE A 76 -15.10 -12.57 -6.67
N LEU A 77 -14.15 -12.16 -5.83
CA LEU A 77 -13.47 -13.02 -4.86
C LEU A 77 -14.21 -13.14 -3.52
N LEU A 78 -15.34 -12.45 -3.31
CA LEU A 78 -16.03 -12.39 -2.01
C LEU A 78 -16.40 -13.76 -1.46
N ARG A 79 -16.91 -14.65 -2.31
CA ARG A 79 -17.28 -16.02 -1.90
C ARG A 79 -16.07 -16.85 -1.51
N TRP A 80 -14.94 -16.68 -2.18
CA TRP A 80 -13.71 -17.41 -1.85
C TRP A 80 -13.04 -16.89 -0.57
N LEU A 81 -13.11 -15.57 -0.37
CA LEU A 81 -12.50 -14.89 0.78
C LEU A 81 -13.36 -14.91 2.04
N GLN A 82 -14.68 -15.14 1.90
CA GLN A 82 -15.65 -15.21 3.01
C GLN A 82 -15.66 -13.91 3.85
N VAL A 83 -15.67 -12.76 3.16
CA VAL A 83 -15.66 -11.42 3.79
C VAL A 83 -16.79 -10.55 3.25
N LYS A 84 -17.13 -9.49 4.00
CA LYS A 84 -18.07 -8.47 3.53
C LYS A 84 -17.45 -7.63 2.41
N ALA A 85 -18.27 -7.22 1.44
CA ALA A 85 -17.85 -6.36 0.32
C ALA A 85 -17.16 -5.08 0.80
N THR A 86 -17.71 -4.42 1.82
CA THR A 86 -17.14 -3.20 2.39
C THR A 86 -15.73 -3.39 2.94
N VAL A 87 -15.46 -4.52 3.59
CA VAL A 87 -14.13 -4.85 4.13
C VAL A 87 -13.14 -5.12 2.99
N LEU A 88 -13.54 -5.92 2.00
CA LEU A 88 -12.71 -6.23 0.84
C LEU A 88 -12.35 -4.96 0.07
N VAL A 89 -13.35 -4.18 -0.33
CA VAL A 89 -13.16 -2.98 -1.16
C VAL A 89 -12.31 -1.95 -0.41
N SER A 90 -12.64 -1.65 0.86
CA SER A 90 -11.88 -0.65 1.62
C SER A 90 -10.44 -1.08 1.87
N PHE A 91 -10.21 -2.36 2.20
CA PHE A 91 -8.86 -2.86 2.45
C PHE A 91 -8.00 -2.88 1.19
N LEU A 92 -8.52 -3.39 0.08
CA LEU A 92 -7.78 -3.41 -1.19
C LEU A 92 -7.58 -2.02 -1.74
N PHE A 93 -8.57 -1.13 -1.63
CA PHE A 93 -8.45 0.26 -2.10
C PHE A 93 -7.33 0.98 -1.38
N LEU A 94 -7.30 0.91 -0.04
CA LEU A 94 -6.22 1.50 0.74
C LEU A 94 -4.85 0.86 0.43
N SER A 95 -4.81 -0.45 0.21
CA SER A 95 -3.57 -1.16 -0.13
C SER A 95 -3.01 -0.71 -1.48
N ILE A 96 -3.84 -0.62 -2.52
CA ILE A 96 -3.41 -0.17 -3.85
C ILE A 96 -3.10 1.33 -3.85
N LEU A 97 -4.00 2.17 -3.31
CA LEU A 97 -3.82 3.61 -3.29
C LEU A 97 -2.55 4.02 -2.55
N SER A 98 -2.22 3.33 -1.46
CA SER A 98 -1.00 3.59 -0.70
C SER A 98 0.27 3.48 -1.54
N HIS A 99 0.24 2.70 -2.62
CA HIS A 99 1.35 2.59 -3.54
C HIS A 99 1.69 3.94 -4.17
N GLY A 100 0.71 4.57 -4.84
CA GLY A 100 0.89 5.90 -5.44
C GLY A 100 1.22 6.96 -4.40
N VAL A 101 0.61 6.90 -3.22
CA VAL A 101 0.91 7.82 -2.11
C VAL A 101 2.38 7.73 -1.69
N LEU A 102 2.92 6.53 -1.50
CA LEU A 102 4.32 6.34 -1.14
C LEU A 102 5.26 6.75 -2.29
N ASP A 103 4.86 6.54 -3.54
CA ASP A 103 5.63 7.01 -4.70
C ASP A 103 5.71 8.53 -4.79
N ALA A 104 4.63 9.24 -4.48
CA ALA A 104 4.60 10.70 -4.42
C ALA A 104 5.42 11.28 -3.25
N MET A 105 5.77 10.47 -2.24
CA MET A 105 6.69 10.82 -1.15
C MET A 105 8.17 10.56 -1.48
N THR A 106 8.49 10.07 -2.69
CA THR A 106 9.87 9.79 -3.08
C THR A 106 10.62 11.04 -3.54
N SER A 107 11.92 11.08 -3.26
CA SER A 107 12.82 12.19 -3.61
C SER A 107 13.25 12.21 -5.09
N GLY A 108 12.61 11.44 -5.97
CA GLY A 108 12.99 11.38 -7.39
C GLY A 108 12.14 10.45 -8.26
N GLY A 109 12.44 10.47 -9.56
CA GLY A 109 11.59 9.90 -10.62
C GLY A 109 10.57 10.92 -11.11
N LEU A 110 9.53 10.44 -11.80
CA LEU A 110 8.36 11.24 -12.17
C LEU A 110 7.35 11.30 -11.01
N GLY A 111 6.55 12.35 -10.93
CA GLY A 111 5.41 12.40 -10.01
C GLY A 111 4.37 11.32 -10.34
N VAL A 112 3.33 11.21 -9.52
CA VAL A 112 2.27 10.20 -9.66
C VAL A 112 1.05 10.78 -10.35
N GLY A 113 0.49 10.07 -11.34
CA GLY A 113 -0.72 10.47 -12.04
C GLY A 113 -2.01 10.14 -11.27
N PHE A 114 -2.23 10.73 -10.09
CA PHE A 114 -3.39 10.38 -9.24
C PHE A 114 -4.75 10.56 -9.93
N LEU A 115 -4.84 11.53 -10.85
CA LEU A 115 -6.07 11.94 -11.52
C LEU A 115 -6.23 11.36 -12.94
N ILE A 116 -5.32 10.50 -13.40
CA ILE A 116 -5.44 9.87 -14.73
C ILE A 116 -6.66 8.94 -14.75
N PRO A 117 -7.51 9.01 -15.80
CA PRO A 117 -7.29 9.66 -17.10
C PRO A 117 -7.90 11.06 -17.26
N TYR A 118 -8.36 11.68 -16.17
CA TYR A 118 -9.00 13.00 -16.22
C TYR A 118 -7.98 14.15 -16.34
N SER A 119 -6.77 13.96 -15.82
CA SER A 119 -5.64 14.87 -15.98
C SER A 119 -4.33 14.08 -16.03
N SER A 120 -3.44 14.46 -16.94
CA SER A 120 -2.09 13.89 -17.08
C SER A 120 -1.07 14.50 -16.10
N GLU A 121 -1.50 15.37 -15.17
CA GLU A 121 -0.64 15.99 -14.17
C GLU A 121 0.04 14.96 -13.25
N ARG A 122 1.32 15.22 -12.95
CA ARG A 122 2.17 14.36 -12.12
C ARG A 122 2.42 15.01 -10.77
N PHE A 123 1.92 14.39 -9.72
CA PHE A 123 1.97 14.95 -8.37
C PHE A 123 3.13 14.39 -7.55
N PHE A 124 3.84 15.28 -6.87
CA PHE A 124 4.69 14.96 -5.73
C PHE A 124 4.10 15.63 -4.50
N PHE A 125 4.37 15.09 -3.31
CA PHE A 125 4.18 15.87 -2.09
C PHE A 125 5.36 16.80 -1.86
N ASP A 126 5.14 17.88 -1.13
CA ASP A 126 6.22 18.83 -0.78
C ASP A 126 7.27 18.15 0.10
N TYR A 127 6.81 17.37 1.07
CA TYR A 127 7.67 16.58 1.94
C TYR A 127 7.94 15.19 1.33
N ARG A 128 9.20 14.96 0.91
CA ARG A 128 9.65 13.72 0.23
C ARG A 128 10.76 13.00 0.99
N PRO A 129 10.47 12.41 2.15
CA PRO A 129 11.48 11.78 3.01
C PRO A 129 12.00 10.45 2.48
N ILE A 130 11.30 9.81 1.52
CA ILE A 130 11.68 8.50 1.00
C ILE A 130 12.69 8.69 -0.11
N ARG A 131 13.90 8.14 0.04
CA ARG A 131 14.89 8.20 -1.04
C ARG A 131 14.46 7.29 -2.18
N VAL A 132 14.54 7.79 -3.41
CA VAL A 132 14.19 7.00 -4.60
C VAL A 132 15.12 5.79 -4.76
N SER A 133 14.51 4.61 -4.86
CA SER A 133 15.24 3.38 -5.13
C SER A 133 15.79 3.38 -6.56
N PRO A 134 17.07 3.02 -6.79
CA PRO A 134 17.61 2.90 -8.13
C PRO A 134 16.96 1.74 -8.89
N ILE A 135 16.76 1.92 -10.19
CA ILE A 135 16.29 0.85 -11.07
C ILE A 135 17.40 -0.19 -11.22
N GLY A 136 17.06 -1.46 -10.96
CA GLY A 136 17.95 -2.61 -11.14
C GLY A 136 18.74 -3.00 -9.89
N ILE A 137 18.87 -4.31 -9.67
CA ILE A 137 19.42 -4.90 -8.44
C ILE A 137 20.90 -4.55 -8.20
N LYS A 138 21.68 -4.37 -9.28
CA LYS A 138 23.12 -4.03 -9.19
C LYS A 138 23.35 -2.68 -8.52
N ASN A 139 22.52 -1.69 -8.82
CA ASN A 139 22.61 -0.36 -8.23
C ASN A 139 22.04 -0.33 -6.81
N PHE A 140 21.09 -1.23 -6.51
CA PHE A 140 20.49 -1.38 -5.20
C PHE A 140 21.47 -2.00 -4.18
N LEU A 141 22.34 -2.93 -4.57
CA LEU A 141 23.31 -3.57 -3.67
C LEU A 141 24.53 -2.68 -3.32
N THR A 142 24.37 -1.37 -3.35
CA THR A 142 25.41 -0.38 -3.03
C THR A 142 25.07 0.41 -1.77
N ALA A 143 25.96 1.30 -1.32
CA ALA A 143 25.68 2.22 -0.20
C ALA A 143 24.39 3.02 -0.40
N ARG A 144 24.02 3.33 -1.65
CA ARG A 144 22.77 4.00 -1.99
C ARG A 144 21.53 3.18 -1.60
N GLY A 145 21.53 1.87 -1.78
CA GLY A 145 20.40 1.03 -1.39
C GLY A 145 20.23 0.94 0.13
N ILE A 146 21.34 0.96 0.88
CA ILE A 146 21.28 1.05 2.34
C ILE A 146 20.60 2.35 2.78
N ASP A 147 20.93 3.47 2.14
CA ASP A 147 20.30 4.76 2.43
C ASP A 147 18.80 4.79 2.09
N VAL A 148 18.41 4.13 0.99
CA VAL A 148 17.00 3.93 0.62
C VAL A 148 16.29 3.15 1.72
N LEU A 149 16.81 1.98 2.11
CA LEU A 149 16.23 1.15 3.18
C LEU A 149 16.15 1.90 4.51
N LYS A 150 17.16 2.69 4.88
CA LYS A 150 17.13 3.53 6.08
C LYS A 150 16.01 4.58 6.02
N SER A 151 15.83 5.22 4.86
CA SER A 151 14.79 6.24 4.69
C SER A 151 13.39 5.63 4.77
N GLU A 152 13.19 4.47 4.13
CA GLU A 152 11.93 3.72 4.16
C GLU A 152 11.63 3.22 5.57
N TRP A 153 12.64 2.67 6.25
CA TRP A 153 12.50 2.17 7.61
C TRP A 153 12.01 3.25 8.57
N LYS A 154 12.67 4.42 8.55
CA LYS A 154 12.33 5.54 9.43
C LYS A 154 10.98 6.19 9.11
N THR A 155 10.64 6.28 7.82
CA THR A 155 9.47 7.04 7.37
C THR A 155 8.21 6.20 7.30
N VAL A 156 8.33 4.95 6.88
CA VAL A 156 7.18 4.08 6.56
C VAL A 156 7.07 2.97 7.60
N TRP A 157 8.11 2.15 7.76
CA TRP A 157 8.03 0.94 8.58
C TRP A 157 7.81 1.25 10.05
N VAL A 158 8.69 2.07 10.68
CA VAL A 158 8.60 2.37 12.11
C VAL A 158 7.26 3.04 12.46
N PRO A 159 6.82 4.11 11.76
CA PRO A 159 5.54 4.76 12.10
C PRO A 159 4.34 3.82 11.92
N LEU A 160 4.25 3.10 10.80
CA LEU A 160 3.10 2.22 10.55
C LEU A 160 3.06 1.04 11.53
N LEU A 161 4.19 0.38 11.80
CA LEU A 161 4.24 -0.71 12.77
C LEU A 161 3.91 -0.22 14.18
N THR A 162 4.39 0.95 14.57
CA THR A 162 4.09 1.54 15.88
C THR A 162 2.60 1.81 16.04
N ILE A 163 1.97 2.43 15.04
CA ILE A 163 0.52 2.68 15.03
C ILE A 163 -0.25 1.35 15.09
N SER A 164 0.15 0.38 14.26
CA SER A 164 -0.54 -0.92 14.18
C SER A 164 -0.48 -1.70 15.48
N VAL A 165 0.69 -1.76 16.12
CA VAL A 165 0.85 -2.42 17.42
C VAL A 165 0.02 -1.69 18.49
N SER A 166 0.03 -0.36 18.50
CA SER A 166 -0.75 0.44 19.44
C SER A 166 -2.25 0.16 19.31
N VAL A 167 -2.79 0.18 18.08
CA VAL A 167 -4.19 -0.15 17.80
C VAL A 167 -4.52 -1.59 18.20
N PHE A 168 -3.63 -2.54 17.91
CA PHE A 168 -3.80 -3.94 18.31
C PHE A 168 -3.92 -4.08 19.84
N LEU A 169 -3.03 -3.44 20.60
CA LEU A 169 -3.02 -3.49 22.07
C LEU A 169 -4.28 -2.85 22.65
N LEU A 170 -4.67 -1.65 22.17
CA LEU A 170 -5.88 -0.97 22.61
C LEU A 170 -7.13 -1.82 22.40
N ARG A 171 -7.26 -2.50 21.25
CA ARG A 171 -8.38 -3.40 20.96
C ARG A 171 -8.38 -4.63 21.87
N ARG A 172 -7.21 -5.15 22.24
CA ARG A 172 -7.10 -6.28 23.17
C ARG A 172 -7.53 -5.90 24.58
N ILE A 173 -7.04 -4.76 25.09
CA ILE A 173 -7.43 -4.22 26.39
C ILE A 173 -8.93 -3.95 26.44
N SER A 174 -9.48 -3.29 25.41
CA SER A 174 -10.91 -2.97 25.33
C SER A 174 -11.80 -4.20 25.39
N ARG A 175 -11.36 -5.32 24.80
CA ARG A 175 -12.10 -6.60 24.86
C ARG A 175 -12.05 -7.22 26.26
N LEU A 176 -10.89 -7.16 26.93
CA LEU A 176 -10.74 -7.67 28.29
C LEU A 176 -11.61 -6.88 29.28
N VAL A 177 -11.61 -5.54 29.17
CA VAL A 177 -12.46 -4.68 30.02
C VAL A 177 -13.94 -4.97 29.80
N ARG A 178 -14.40 -5.13 28.55
CA ARG A 178 -15.79 -5.51 28.25
C ARG A 178 -16.16 -6.88 28.79
N PHE A 179 -15.27 -7.86 28.69
CA PHE A 179 -15.50 -9.21 29.22
C PHE A 179 -15.67 -9.18 30.74
N ASN A 180 -14.77 -8.49 31.46
CA ASN A 180 -14.87 -8.36 32.91
C ASN A 180 -16.15 -7.63 33.35
N LYS A 181 -16.54 -6.56 32.65
CA LYS A 181 -17.79 -5.83 32.94
C LYS A 181 -19.03 -6.71 32.77
N ASN A 182 -19.06 -7.56 31.75
CA ASN A 182 -20.20 -8.46 31.52
C ASN A 182 -20.28 -9.55 32.60
N ASN A 183 -19.14 -10.06 33.09
CA ASN A 183 -19.11 -11.07 34.15
C ASN A 183 -19.40 -10.50 35.54
N ALA A 184 -19.19 -9.20 35.77
CA ALA A 184 -19.51 -8.55 37.04
C ALA A 184 -21.00 -8.17 37.18
N ASN A 185 -21.75 -8.17 36.06
CA ASN A 185 -23.15 -7.75 35.98
C ASN A 185 -24.13 -8.90 35.73
N GLY A 186 -23.67 -10.15 35.67
CA GLY A 186 -24.49 -11.35 35.47
C GLY A 186 -24.31 -12.32 36.63
#